data_AF-A0A0J8SM65-F1
#
_entry.id   AF-A0A0J8SM65-F1
#
_cell.length_a   1.000
_cell.length_b   1.000
_cell.length_c   1.000
_cell.angle_alpha   90.00
_cell.angle_beta   90.00
_cell.angle_gamma   90.00
#
_symmetry.space_group_name_H-M   'P 1'
#
loop_
_entity.id
_entity.type
_entity.pdbx_description
1 polymer ?
#
loop_
_entity_poly.entity_id
_entity_poly.type
_entity_poly.pdbx_seq_one_letter_code
_entity_poly.pdbx_strand_id
1 'polypeptide(L)'
;MKKWIKIIITVVLLAGAGYWLYEKYKPKPEAPIEIPPPITFDVTQETKTQTIKVKGKSVYTDQTDIFAPYASNIKQWHVKSGEQVSKGESRIVSILNFDVEL
;
A
#
# COMPACT_ATOMS: atom_id res chain seq x y z
N MET A 1 89.47 10.42 -14.07
CA MET A 1 88.60 11.62 -14.22
C MET A 1 87.45 11.45 -15.24
N LYS A 2 87.65 10.82 -16.41
CA LYS A 2 86.56 10.63 -17.42
C LYS A 2 85.37 9.74 -16.98
N LYS A 3 85.55 8.83 -16.02
CA LYS A 3 84.48 7.95 -15.52
C LYS A 3 83.40 8.70 -14.72
N TRP A 4 83.80 9.71 -13.95
CA TRP A 4 82.88 10.55 -13.16
C TRP A 4 82.01 11.44 -14.04
N ILE A 5 82.58 12.02 -15.11
CA ILE A 5 81.82 12.78 -16.12
C ILE A 5 80.77 11.91 -16.82
N LYS A 6 81.10 10.64 -17.15
CA LYS A 6 80.12 9.72 -17.75
C LYS A 6 78.95 9.44 -16.81
N ILE A 7 79.23 9.23 -15.52
CA ILE A 7 78.20 9.00 -14.49
C ILE A 7 77.29 10.22 -14.35
N ILE A 8 77.87 11.42 -14.28
CA ILE A 8 77.08 12.67 -14.19
C ILE A 8 76.18 12.84 -15.41
N ILE A 9 76.69 12.60 -16.62
CA ILE A 9 75.90 12.68 -17.85
C ILE A 9 74.75 11.66 -17.83
N THR A 10 74.99 10.42 -17.40
CA THR A 10 73.94 9.40 -17.29
C THR A 10 72.85 9.79 -16.29
N VAL A 11 73.22 10.33 -15.13
CA VAL A 11 72.26 10.79 -14.12
C VAL A 11 71.43 11.96 -14.63
N VAL A 12 72.05 12.92 -15.33
CA VAL A 12 71.35 14.06 -15.94
C VAL A 12 70.38 13.59 -17.03
N LEU A 13 70.77 12.60 -17.83
CA LEU A 13 69.91 12.03 -18.88
C LEU A 13 68.69 11.31 -18.29
N LEU A 14 68.90 10.53 -17.21
CA LEU A 14 67.82 9.87 -16.47
C LEU A 14 66.87 10.88 -15.81
N ALA A 15 67.41 11.92 -15.17
CA ALA A 15 66.61 12.96 -14.54
C ALA A 15 65.81 13.76 -15.57
N GLY A 16 66.43 14.13 -16.71
CA GLY A 16 65.77 14.83 -17.80
C GLY A 16 64.66 14.00 -18.44
N ALA A 17 64.91 12.72 -18.72
CA ALA A 17 63.91 11.80 -19.27
C ALA A 17 62.75 11.57 -18.27
N GLY A 18 63.07 11.41 -16.98
CA GLY A 18 62.07 11.27 -15.92
C GLY A 18 61.20 12.51 -15.77
N TYR A 19 61.81 13.71 -15.82
CA TYR A 19 61.08 14.98 -15.77
C TYR A 19 60.18 15.17 -17.00
N TRP A 20 60.70 14.88 -18.21
CA TRP A 20 59.92 14.99 -19.44
C TRP A 20 58.73 14.02 -19.47
N LEU A 21 58.93 12.79 -18.97
CA LEU A 21 57.85 11.81 -18.82
C LEU A 21 56.83 12.27 -17.78
N TYR A 22 57.30 12.78 -16.64
CA TYR A 22 56.43 13.31 -15.60
C TYR A 22 55.57 14.47 -16.11
N GLU A 23 56.12 15.41 -16.88
CA GLU A 23 55.38 16.53 -17.47
C GLU A 23 54.30 16.04 -18.45
N LYS A 24 54.62 15.03 -19.28
CA LYS A 24 53.70 14.49 -20.29
C LYS A 24 52.57 13.65 -19.69
N TYR A 25 52.85 12.93 -18.62
CA TYR A 25 51.90 12.02 -17.97
C TYR A 25 51.35 12.58 -16.66
N LYS A 26 51.64 13.84 -16.32
CA LYS A 26 51.07 14.48 -15.14
C LYS A 26 49.55 14.44 -15.27
N PRO A 27 48.84 13.74 -14.36
CA PRO A 27 47.40 13.75 -14.38
C PRO A 27 46.96 15.19 -14.18
N LYS A 28 46.20 15.74 -15.14
CA LYS A 28 45.52 17.02 -14.95
C LYS A 28 44.63 16.85 -13.71
N PRO A 29 44.59 17.84 -12.79
CA PRO A 29 43.68 17.79 -11.66
C PRO A 29 42.29 17.47 -12.19
N GLU A 30 41.66 16.43 -11.64
CA GLU A 30 40.30 16.05 -12.00
C GLU A 30 39.43 17.31 -11.93
N ALA A 31 38.76 17.61 -13.04
CA ALA A 31 37.89 18.77 -13.14
C ALA A 31 36.89 18.73 -11.95
N PRO A 32 36.58 19.88 -11.33
CA PRO A 32 35.61 19.92 -10.25
C PRO A 32 34.34 19.20 -10.70
N ILE A 33 33.98 18.15 -9.97
CA ILE A 33 32.77 17.38 -10.24
C ILE A 33 31.63 18.37 -9.99
N GLU A 34 30.97 18.83 -11.05
CA GLU A 34 29.76 19.64 -10.91
C GLU A 34 28.67 18.77 -10.29
N ILE A 35 28.47 18.95 -8.99
CA ILE A 35 27.42 18.29 -8.24
C ILE A 35 26.11 18.90 -8.75
N PRO A 36 25.21 18.12 -9.39
CA PRO A 36 23.95 18.66 -9.85
C PRO A 36 23.18 19.21 -8.63
N PRO A 37 22.54 20.39 -8.75
CA PRO A 37 21.83 21.00 -7.65
C PRO A 37 20.75 20.04 -7.13
N PRO A 38 20.62 19.89 -5.80
CA PRO A 38 19.62 18.99 -5.22
C PRO A 38 18.22 19.45 -5.63
N ILE A 39 17.43 18.51 -6.16
CA ILE A 39 16.03 18.76 -6.50
C ILE A 39 15.27 18.92 -5.18
N THR A 40 15.01 20.16 -4.80
CA THR A 40 14.22 20.48 -3.61
C THR A 40 12.74 20.51 -3.99
N PHE A 41 11.95 19.61 -3.44
CA PHE A 41 10.50 19.65 -3.53
C PHE A 41 9.96 20.37 -2.30
N ASP A 42 9.19 21.44 -2.51
CA ASP A 42 8.47 22.09 -1.42
C ASP A 42 7.42 21.13 -0.86
N VAL A 43 7.63 20.69 0.37
CA VAL A 43 6.73 19.75 1.03
C VAL A 43 5.57 20.54 1.64
N THR A 44 4.50 20.72 0.88
CA THR A 44 3.25 21.27 1.41
C THR A 44 2.66 20.26 2.39
N GLN A 45 2.51 20.66 3.65
CA GLN A 45 1.86 19.85 4.67
C GLN A 45 0.35 19.84 4.42
N GLU A 46 -0.10 18.99 3.50
CA GLU A 46 -1.52 18.73 3.37
C GLU A 46 -1.98 17.81 4.50
N THR A 47 -3.00 18.25 5.23
CA THR A 47 -3.64 17.48 6.31
C THR A 47 -4.13 16.15 5.77
N LYS A 48 -3.40 15.06 6.07
CA LYS A 48 -3.81 13.70 5.73
C LYS A 48 -5.04 13.30 6.54
N THR A 49 -6.23 13.50 5.99
CA THR A 49 -7.46 12.93 6.52
C THR A 49 -7.45 11.42 6.26
N GLN A 50 -7.07 10.64 7.28
CA GLN A 50 -7.11 9.19 7.24
C GLN A 50 -8.55 8.71 7.36
N THR A 51 -9.22 8.49 6.23
CA THR A 51 -10.55 7.86 6.21
C THR A 51 -10.39 6.36 6.44
N ILE A 52 -10.47 5.94 7.71
CA ILE A 52 -10.49 4.52 8.09
C ILE A 52 -11.81 3.92 7.60
N LYS A 53 -11.78 3.22 6.47
CA LYS A 53 -12.94 2.44 5.98
C LYS A 53 -13.07 1.15 6.79
N VAL A 54 -13.87 1.20 7.84
CA VAL A 54 -14.23 0.00 8.61
C VAL A 54 -15.17 -0.86 7.77
N LYS A 55 -14.69 -2.03 7.32
CA LYS A 55 -15.52 -3.01 6.62
C LYS A 55 -16.33 -3.80 7.64
N GLY A 56 -17.39 -3.21 8.18
CA GLY A 56 -18.36 -3.91 9.00
C GLY A 56 -19.29 -4.76 8.13
N LYS A 57 -19.55 -6.02 8.52
CA LYS A 57 -20.70 -6.76 7.99
C LYS A 57 -21.95 -6.21 8.66
N SER A 58 -22.92 -5.73 7.88
CA SER A 58 -24.25 -5.42 8.37
C SER A 58 -24.95 -6.73 8.73
N VAL A 59 -25.21 -6.93 10.02
CA VAL A 59 -26.04 -8.02 10.54
C VAL A 59 -27.41 -7.46 10.89
N TYR A 60 -28.44 -8.29 10.77
CA TYR A 60 -29.78 -7.93 11.24
C TYR A 60 -29.73 -7.68 12.74
N THR A 61 -30.25 -6.54 13.19
CA THR A 61 -30.28 -6.17 14.61
C THR A 61 -31.05 -7.21 15.43
N ASP A 62 -32.17 -7.68 14.90
CA ASP A 62 -33.03 -8.69 15.53
C ASP A 62 -33.58 -9.60 14.42
N GLN A 63 -33.49 -10.92 14.63
CA GLN A 63 -34.15 -11.94 13.82
C GLN A 63 -35.15 -12.66 14.71
N THR A 64 -36.38 -12.83 14.24
CA THR A 64 -37.42 -13.57 14.96
C THR A 64 -38.09 -14.53 14.00
N ASP A 65 -38.00 -15.82 14.31
CA ASP A 65 -38.67 -16.86 13.54
C ASP A 65 -40.12 -17.00 14.05
N ILE A 66 -41.07 -17.03 13.13
CA ILE A 66 -42.50 -17.09 13.44
C ILE A 66 -42.95 -18.54 13.33
N PHE A 67 -43.46 -19.09 14.44
CA PHE A 67 -44.00 -20.44 14.51
C PHE A 67 -45.52 -20.40 14.72
N ALA A 68 -46.24 -21.35 14.13
CA ALA A 68 -47.65 -21.54 14.42
C ALA A 68 -47.82 -22.07 15.86
N PRO A 69 -48.72 -21.49 16.68
CA PRO A 69 -48.91 -21.94 18.06
C PRO A 69 -49.56 -23.33 18.17
N TYR A 70 -50.16 -23.82 17.08
CA TYR A 70 -50.82 -25.12 17.02
C TYR A 70 -50.41 -25.86 15.73
N ALA A 71 -50.26 -27.18 15.84
CA ALA A 71 -50.05 -28.06 14.69
C ALA A 71 -51.34 -28.13 13.87
N SER A 72 -51.44 -27.27 12.85
CA SER A 72 -52.62 -27.17 11.98
C SER A 72 -52.17 -26.89 10.55
N ASN A 73 -53.04 -27.19 9.58
CA ASN A 73 -52.71 -27.02 8.18
C ASN A 73 -52.81 -25.54 7.76
N ILE A 74 -51.74 -25.00 7.19
CA ILE A 74 -51.70 -23.60 6.73
C ILE A 74 -52.44 -23.50 5.38
N LYS A 75 -53.61 -22.88 5.37
CA LYS A 75 -54.37 -22.65 4.13
C LYS A 75 -53.91 -21.44 3.33
N GLN A 76 -53.54 -20.34 4.00
CA GLN A 76 -53.23 -19.09 3.29
C GLN A 76 -52.25 -18.18 4.05
N TRP A 77 -51.23 -17.74 3.31
CA TRP A 77 -50.31 -16.68 3.70
C TRP A 77 -50.90 -15.32 3.31
N HIS A 78 -50.96 -14.40 4.27
CA HIS A 78 -51.54 -13.07 4.07
C HIS A 78 -50.48 -11.99 3.87
N VAL A 79 -49.22 -12.33 4.09
CA VAL A 79 -48.05 -11.45 3.89
C VAL A 79 -47.25 -11.90 2.68
N LYS A 80 -46.69 -10.95 1.93
CA LYS A 80 -45.80 -11.25 0.81
C LYS A 80 -44.37 -11.45 1.32
N SER A 81 -43.61 -12.28 0.60
CA SER A 81 -42.19 -12.46 0.88
C SER A 81 -41.43 -11.14 0.74
N GLY A 82 -40.73 -10.72 1.82
CA GLY A 82 -39.99 -9.46 1.87
C GLY A 82 -40.80 -8.22 2.28
N GLU A 83 -42.07 -8.41 2.64
CA GLU A 83 -42.92 -7.34 3.15
C GLU A 83 -42.54 -6.98 4.60
N GLN A 84 -42.45 -5.68 4.89
CA GLN A 84 -42.18 -5.19 6.24
C GLN A 84 -43.46 -5.28 7.08
N VAL A 85 -43.45 -6.13 8.10
CA VAL A 85 -44.58 -6.33 9.02
C VAL A 85 -44.32 -5.63 10.36
N SER A 86 -45.38 -5.17 11.01
CA SER A 86 -45.28 -4.50 12.32
C SER A 86 -45.44 -5.48 13.48
N LYS A 87 -44.81 -5.19 14.62
CA LYS A 87 -44.95 -6.01 15.83
C LYS A 87 -46.41 -5.99 16.29
N GLY A 88 -47.03 -7.17 16.38
CA GLY A 88 -48.44 -7.33 16.77
C GLY A 88 -49.42 -7.43 15.60
N GLU A 89 -48.92 -7.50 14.36
CA GLU A 89 -49.77 -7.76 13.19
C GLU A 89 -50.30 -9.19 13.24
N SER A 90 -51.61 -9.32 13.47
CA SER A 90 -52.30 -10.61 13.68
C SER A 90 -52.55 -11.39 12.40
N ARG A 91 -52.25 -10.81 11.23
CA ARG A 91 -52.63 -11.34 9.90
C ARG A 91 -51.44 -11.89 9.13
N ILE A 92 -50.49 -12.55 9.80
CA ILE A 92 -49.35 -13.18 9.12
C ILE A 92 -49.77 -14.53 8.52
N VAL A 93 -50.53 -15.32 9.30
CA VAL A 93 -51.03 -16.64 8.90
C VAL A 93 -52.46 -16.81 9.40
N SER A 94 -53.36 -17.22 8.50
CA SER A 94 -54.73 -17.59 8.89
C SER A 94 -54.84 -19.10 9.02
N ILE A 95 -55.13 -19.55 10.25
CA ILE A 95 -55.46 -20.95 10.57
C ILE A 95 -56.98 -21.00 10.73
N LEU A 96 -57.66 -21.72 9.84
CA LEU A 96 -59.11 -21.97 9.93
C LEU A 96 -59.34 -23.48 10.02
N ASN A 97 -60.01 -23.86 11.10
CA ASN A 97 -60.42 -25.19 11.57
C ASN A 97 -59.41 -25.90 12.49
N PHE A 98 -59.74 -25.84 13.78
CA PHE A 98 -59.43 -26.91 14.72
C PHE A 98 -60.33 -28.09 14.37
N ASP A 99 -59.80 -29.11 13.69
CA ASP A 99 -60.41 -30.44 13.76
C ASP A 99 -59.97 -31.05 15.10
N VAL A 100 -60.83 -30.92 16.10
CA VAL A 100 -60.70 -31.68 17.34
C VAL A 100 -61.42 -33.00 17.09
N GLU A 101 -60.71 -33.99 16.58
CA GLU A 101 -61.16 -35.38 16.74
C GLU A 101 -60.94 -35.75 18.20
N LEU A 102 -62.07 -35.97 18.91
CA LEU A 102 -62.18 -36.48 20.27
C LEU A 102 -61.79 -37.97 20.34
#